data_AF-A0A7K1SJ25-F1
#
_entry.id   AF-A0A7K1SJ25-F1
#
_cell.length_a   1.000
_cell.length_b   1.000
_cell.length_c   1.000
_cell.angle_alpha   90.00
_cell.angle_beta   90.00
_cell.angle_gamma   90.00
#
_symmetry.space_group_name_H-M   'P 1'
#
loop_
_entity.id
_entity.type
_entity.pdbx_description
1 polymer ?
#
loop_
_entity_poly.entity_id
_entity_poly.type
_entity_poly.pdbx_seq_one_letter_code
_entity_poly.pdbx_strand_id
1 'polypeptide(L)'
;MDVQEGNATLLTPQVLLRLMLYTDTSQRSATQFAPDAWVDFDTAFGPTFQVGTEHQMAIVNEDRKSIPYRVVVVKAPLLEQTPHPDESGDMVPMATLYLMPAAQAAPF
;
A
#
# COMPACT_ATOMS: atom_id res chain seq x y z
N MET A 1 24.80 -31.74 -27.53
CA MET A 1 23.53 -31.02 -27.30
C MET A 1 23.54 -30.65 -25.84
N ASP A 2 23.96 -29.42 -25.54
CA ASP A 2 23.83 -28.87 -24.20
C ASP A 2 22.44 -28.26 -24.09
N VAL A 3 21.64 -28.77 -23.17
CA VAL A 3 20.36 -28.16 -22.80
C VAL A 3 20.70 -27.07 -21.80
N GLN A 4 20.66 -25.82 -22.26
CA GLN A 4 20.84 -24.65 -21.41
C GLN A 4 19.63 -24.57 -20.48
N GLU A 5 19.80 -24.97 -19.22
CA GLU A 5 18.82 -24.78 -18.15
C GLU A 5 18.62 -23.27 -17.94
N GLY A 6 17.57 -22.74 -18.55
CA GLY A 6 17.13 -21.37 -18.35
C GLY A 6 16.65 -21.21 -16.91
N ASN A 7 17.46 -20.56 -16.08
CA ASN A 7 17.03 -20.01 -14.79
C ASN A 7 15.98 -18.91 -15.07
N ALA A 8 14.73 -19.32 -15.25
CA ALA A 8 13.60 -18.39 -15.30
C ALA A 8 13.37 -17.86 -13.87
N THR A 9 14.01 -16.74 -13.55
CA THR A 9 13.61 -15.93 -12.40
C THR A 9 12.18 -15.45 -12.67
N LEU A 10 11.19 -16.10 -12.05
CA LEU A 10 9.82 -15.60 -12.03
C LEU A 10 9.86 -14.23 -11.34
N LEU A 11 9.78 -13.16 -12.14
CA LEU A 11 9.62 -11.82 -11.61
C LEU A 11 8.27 -11.78 -10.89
N THR A 12 8.28 -11.60 -9.57
CA THR A 12 7.06 -11.40 -8.81
C THR A 12 6.37 -10.16 -9.36
N PRO A 13 5.09 -10.25 -9.77
CA PRO A 13 4.39 -9.09 -10.32
C PRO A 13 4.38 -7.96 -9.30
N GLN A 14 4.72 -6.75 -9.75
CA GLN A 14 4.74 -5.56 -8.91
C GLN A 14 3.45 -4.74 -9.10
N VAL A 15 3.05 -4.04 -8.05
CA VAL A 15 1.92 -3.11 -8.04
C VAL A 15 2.34 -1.80 -7.38
N LEU A 16 1.72 -0.72 -7.79
CA LEU A 16 1.89 0.58 -7.15
C LEU A 16 0.99 0.63 -5.91
N LEU A 17 1.56 0.70 -4.71
CA LEU A 17 0.84 0.78 -3.46
C LEU A 17 0.54 2.24 -3.11
N ARG A 18 -0.74 2.55 -2.91
CA ARG A 18 -1.23 3.83 -2.40
C ARG A 18 -1.81 3.68 -1.00
N LEU A 19 -1.31 4.47 -0.06
CA LEU A 19 -1.79 4.49 1.32
C LEU A 19 -2.70 5.69 1.54
N MET A 20 -3.98 5.44 1.83
CA MET A 20 -4.99 6.46 2.11
C MET A 20 -5.37 6.42 3.59
N LEU A 21 -5.23 7.54 4.30
CA LEU A 21 -5.63 7.67 5.70
C LEU A 21 -6.97 8.40 5.79
N TYR A 22 -7.97 7.77 6.42
CA TYR A 22 -9.22 8.46 6.76
C TYR A 22 -8.95 9.56 7.79
N THR A 23 -9.47 10.76 7.50
CA THR A 23 -9.32 11.93 8.37
C THR A 23 -10.38 12.00 9.47
N ASP A 24 -11.42 11.15 9.37
CA ASP A 24 -12.53 11.10 10.30
C ASP A 24 -13.07 9.67 10.47
N THR A 25 -13.86 9.46 11.54
CA THR A 25 -14.47 8.16 11.84
C THR A 25 -15.61 7.79 10.89
N SER A 26 -16.14 8.74 10.12
CA SER A 26 -17.21 8.49 9.15
C SER A 26 -16.72 7.87 7.85
N GLN A 27 -15.39 7.76 7.66
CA GLN A 27 -14.74 7.19 6.49
C GLN A 27 -15.16 7.85 5.16
N ARG A 28 -15.52 9.14 5.20
CA ARG A 28 -15.97 9.90 4.02
C ARG A 28 -14.83 10.62 3.32
N SER A 29 -13.82 11.04 4.07
CA SER A 29 -12.68 11.80 3.57
C SER A 29 -11.39 11.08 3.92
N ALA A 30 -10.53 10.88 2.92
CA ALA A 30 -9.21 10.29 3.10
C ALA A 30 -8.16 11.11 2.37
N THR A 31 -6.97 11.20 2.96
CA THR A 31 -5.80 11.85 2.35
C THR A 31 -4.70 10.83 2.12
N GLN A 32 -3.89 11.06 1.09
CA GLN A 32 -2.72 10.22 0.89
C GLN A 32 -1.75 10.37 2.06
N PHE A 33 -1.38 9.24 2.65
CA PHE A 33 -0.60 9.18 3.87
C PHE A 33 0.91 9.26 3.61
N ALA A 34 1.36 8.64 2.51
CA ALA A 34 2.74 8.60 2.07
C ALA A 34 2.79 8.55 0.53
N PRO A 35 3.93 8.90 -0.10
CA PRO A 35 4.11 8.72 -1.54
C PRO A 35 3.82 7.28 -1.96
N ASP A 36 3.33 7.12 -3.19
CA ASP A 36 3.09 5.79 -3.75
C ASP A 36 4.41 5.00 -3.83
N ALA A 37 4.34 3.68 -3.62
CA ALA A 37 5.53 2.83 -3.58
C ALA A 37 5.32 1.54 -4.36
N TRP A 38 6.34 1.10 -5.10
CA TRP A 38 6.33 -0.20 -5.75
C TRP A 38 6.51 -1.31 -4.72
N VAL A 39 5.59 -2.26 -4.71
CA VAL A 39 5.64 -3.47 -3.88
C VAL A 39 5.31 -4.68 -4.73
N ASP A 40 5.70 -5.87 -4.27
CA ASP A 40 5.20 -7.10 -4.87
C ASP A 40 3.70 -7.29 -4.59
N PHE A 41 3.01 -7.97 -5.50
CA PHE A 41 1.57 -8.20 -5.43
C PHE A 41 1.15 -8.91 -4.13
N ASP A 42 1.94 -9.87 -3.66
CA ASP A 42 1.63 -10.66 -2.46
C ASP A 42 1.75 -9.81 -1.19
N THR A 43 2.65 -8.83 -1.16
CA THR A 43 2.72 -7.85 -0.09
C THR A 43 1.44 -7.02 -0.05
N ALA A 44 0.93 -6.56 -1.20
CA ALA A 44 -0.26 -5.72 -1.27
C ALA A 44 -1.58 -6.46 -1.00
N PHE A 45 -1.74 -7.68 -1.52
CA PHE A 45 -3.00 -8.44 -1.49
C PHE A 45 -2.96 -9.71 -0.65
N GLY A 46 -1.79 -10.07 -0.11
CA GLY A 46 -1.61 -11.21 0.78
C GLY A 46 -1.92 -10.88 2.24
N PRO A 47 -1.34 -11.63 3.20
CA PRO A 47 -1.72 -11.55 4.61
C PRO A 47 -1.27 -10.25 5.30
N THR A 48 -0.31 -9.53 4.72
CA THR A 48 0.30 -8.34 5.33
C THR A 48 -0.71 -7.24 5.60
N PHE A 49 -1.60 -6.93 4.65
CA PHE A 49 -2.57 -5.82 4.76
C PHE A 49 -4.01 -6.32 4.85
N GLN A 50 -4.25 -7.34 5.67
CA GLN A 50 -5.61 -7.79 5.97
C GLN A 50 -6.36 -6.76 6.83
N VAL A 51 -7.68 -6.70 6.66
CA VAL A 51 -8.56 -5.86 7.47
C VAL A 51 -8.37 -6.18 8.96
N GLY A 52 -8.22 -5.13 9.78
CA GLY A 52 -7.98 -5.23 11.22
C GLY A 52 -6.51 -5.36 11.62
N THR A 53 -5.58 -5.54 10.68
CA THR A 53 -4.15 -5.55 11.00
C THR A 53 -3.66 -4.15 11.37
N GLU A 54 -2.89 -4.07 12.46
CA GLU A 54 -2.21 -2.84 12.91
C GLU A 54 -0.80 -2.76 12.34
N HIS A 55 -0.41 -1.58 11.85
CA HIS A 55 0.90 -1.29 11.29
C HIS A 55 1.49 -0.04 11.93
N GLN A 56 2.79 -0.08 12.22
CA GLN A 56 3.53 1.09 12.64
C GLN A 56 4.19 1.74 11.42
N MET A 57 3.85 3.00 11.16
CA MET A 57 4.40 3.80 10.08
C MET A 57 5.15 5.00 10.62
N ALA A 58 6.01 5.60 9.79
CA ALA A 58 6.78 6.78 10.13
C ALA A 58 6.20 7.99 9.38
N ILE A 59 5.73 9.00 10.11
CA ILE A 59 5.39 10.30 9.51
C ILE A 59 6.56 11.25 9.76
N VAL A 60 7.02 11.91 8.71
CA VAL A 60 7.99 13.00 8.84
C VAL A 60 7.22 14.28 9.13
N ASN A 61 7.44 14.86 10.31
CA ASN A 61 6.83 16.15 10.67
C ASN A 61 7.58 17.34 10.04
N GLU A 62 7.08 18.56 10.26
CA GLU A 62 7.69 19.80 9.75
C GLU A 62 9.16 19.98 10.20
N ASP A 63 9.50 19.48 11.40
CA ASP A 63 10.87 19.49 11.93
C ASP A 63 11.77 18.39 11.36
N ARG A 64 11.31 17.66 10.33
CA ARG A 64 11.98 16.50 9.72
C ARG A 64 12.23 15.35 10.69
N LYS A 65 11.49 15.27 11.80
CA LYS A 65 11.54 14.17 12.74
C LYS A 65 10.52 13.11 12.33
N SER A 66 10.97 11.86 12.33
CA SER A 66 10.10 10.71 12.18
C SER A 66 9.34 10.46 13.49
N ILE A 67 8.02 10.53 13.43
CA ILE A 67 7.14 10.19 14.55
C ILE A 67 6.47 8.86 14.23
N PRO A 68 6.56 7.84 15.11
CA PRO A 68 5.85 6.60 14.91
C PRO A 68 4.35 6.85 14.97
N TYR A 69 3.63 6.34 13.97
CA TYR A 69 2.20 6.50 13.80
C TYR A 69 1.56 5.14 13.56
N ARG A 70 0.60 4.76 14.40
CA ARG A 70 -0.07 3.47 14.33
C ARG A 70 -1.36 3.59 13.54
N VAL A 71 -1.51 2.71 12.57
CA VAL A 71 -2.68 2.66 11.68
C VAL A 71 -3.24 1.26 11.64
N VAL A 72 -4.54 1.16 11.36
CA VAL A 72 -5.24 -0.10 11.14
C VAL A 72 -5.79 -0.12 9.73
N VAL A 73 -5.65 -1.25 9.04
CA VAL A 73 -6.29 -1.47 7.74
C VAL A 73 -7.79 -1.64 7.95
N VAL A 74 -8.61 -0.77 7.36
CA VAL A 74 -10.07 -0.77 7.59
C VAL A 74 -10.86 -1.37 6.44
N LYS A 75 -10.25 -1.57 5.27
CA LYS A 75 -10.88 -2.16 4.08
C LYS A 75 -9.89 -3.07 3.36
N ALA A 76 -10.41 -4.07 2.66
CA ALA A 76 -9.59 -4.87 1.76
C ALA A 76 -8.91 -3.97 0.71
N PRO A 77 -7.69 -4.28 0.28
CA PRO A 77 -7.00 -3.52 -0.75
C PRO A 77 -7.85 -3.42 -2.02
N LEU A 78 -7.99 -2.21 -2.56
CA LEU A 78 -8.71 -1.98 -3.81
C LEU A 78 -7.70 -2.04 -4.97
N LEU A 79 -7.95 -2.90 -5.96
CA LEU A 79 -7.13 -2.98 -7.18
C LEU A 79 -7.74 -2.13 -8.30
N GLU A 80 -6.95 -1.20 -8.82
CA GLU A 80 -7.31 -0.33 -9.95
C GLU A 80 -6.17 -0.29 -10.98
N GLN A 81 -6.43 0.34 -12.13
CA GLN A 81 -5.41 0.66 -13.13
C GLN A 81 -5.15 2.16 -13.10
N THR A 82 -3.88 2.56 -13.08
CA THR A 82 -3.45 3.97 -13.12
C THR A 82 -2.39 4.16 -14.20
N PRO A 83 -2.24 5.34 -14.81
CA PRO A 83 -1.09 5.63 -15.65
C PRO A 83 0.22 5.38 -14.89
N HIS A 84 1.22 4.81 -15.57
CA HIS A 84 2.56 4.63 -15.01
C HIS A 84 3.12 6.01 -14.64
N PRO A 85 3.69 6.20 -13.42
CA PRO A 85 4.16 7.51 -12.96
C PRO A 85 5.26 8.09 -13.84
N ASP A 86 6.14 7.23 -14.38
CA ASP A 86 7.30 7.64 -15.16
C ASP A 86 7.22 7.30 -16.67
N GLU A 87 6.22 6.51 -17.11
CA GLU A 87 6.16 5.97 -18.48
C GLU A 87 4.84 6.39 -19.13
N SER A 88 4.95 7.31 -20.10
CA SER A 88 3.76 7.86 -20.76
C SER A 88 3.09 6.82 -21.65
N GLY A 89 1.78 6.61 -21.43
CA GLY A 89 0.96 5.72 -22.24
C GLY A 89 0.80 4.31 -21.67
N ASP A 90 1.57 3.95 -20.66
CA ASP A 90 1.47 2.66 -19.98
C ASP A 90 0.54 2.75 -18.75
N MET A 91 -0.17 1.66 -18.50
CA MET A 91 -1.07 1.50 -17.35
C MET A 91 -0.50 0.44 -16.43
N VAL A 92 -0.56 0.70 -15.12
CA VAL A 92 -0.04 -0.18 -14.09
C VAL A 92 -1.09 -0.51 -13.05
N PRO A 93 -1.05 -1.71 -12.47
CA PRO A 93 -1.92 -2.05 -11.35
C PRO A 93 -1.57 -1.21 -10.12
N MET A 94 -2.58 -0.61 -9.51
CA MET A 94 -2.48 0.13 -8.25
C MET A 94 -3.30 -0.56 -7.17
N ALA A 95 -2.68 -0.79 -6.02
CA ALA A 95 -3.34 -1.28 -4.82
C ALA A 95 -3.56 -0.10 -3.86
N THR A 96 -4.82 0.25 -3.59
CA THR A 96 -5.17 1.31 -2.63
C THR A 96 -5.53 0.69 -1.29
N LEU A 97 -4.75 0.99 -0.25
CA LEU A 97 -5.03 0.62 1.13
C LEU A 97 -5.69 1.77 1.87
N TYR A 98 -6.82 1.48 2.51
CA TYR A 98 -7.48 2.44 3.38
C TYR A 98 -7.15 2.14 4.84
N LEU A 99 -6.64 3.17 5.51
CA LEU A 99 -6.10 3.15 6.84
C LEU A 99 -6.90 4.09 7.74
N MET A 100 -6.92 3.77 9.03
CA MET A 100 -7.43 4.65 10.07
C MET A 100 -6.43 4.71 11.23
N PRO A 101 -6.30 5.82 11.97
CA PRO A 101 -5.46 5.85 13.16
C PRO A 101 -5.92 4.77 14.15
N ALA A 102 -4.97 4.01 14.71
CA ALA A 102 -5.32 2.87 15.58
C ALA A 102 -6.17 3.28 16.79
N ALA A 103 -5.96 4.49 17.33
CA ALA A 103 -6.78 5.04 18.42
C ALA A 103 -8.25 5.30 18.06
N GLN A 104 -8.57 5.34 16.75
CA GLN A 104 -9.92 5.60 16.23
C GLN A 104 -10.58 4.34 15.66
N ALA A 105 -9.80 3.29 15.42
CA ALA A 105 -10.34 1.99 15.02
C ALA A 105 -11.10 1.39 16.23
N ALA A 106 -12.40 1.16 16.08
CA ALA A 106 -13.16 0.41 17.08
C ALA A 106 -12.60 -1.02 17.19
N PRO A 107 -12.66 -1.68 18.37
CA PRO A 107 -12.32 -3.09 18.48
C PRO A 107 -13.27 -3.88 17.57
N PHE A 108 -12.68 -4.67 16.66
CA PHE A 108 -13.39 -5.63 15.81
C PHE A 108 -13.87 -6.84 16.62
#